data_AF-R6Q831-F1
#
_entry.id   AF-R6Q831-F1
#
_cell.length_a   1.000
_cell.length_b   1.000
_cell.length_c   1.000
_cell.angle_alpha   90.00
_cell.angle_beta   90.00
_cell.angle_gamma   90.00
#
_symmetry.space_group_name_H-M   'P 1'
#
loop_
_entity.id
_entity.type
_entity.pdbx_description
1 polymer ?
#
loop_
_entity_poly.entity_id
_entity_poly.type
_entity_poly.pdbx_seq_one_letter_code
_entity_poly.pdbx_strand_id
1 'polypeptide(L)'
;MEQVCAEQGVPCVLSEVFAKGGEGGKALAEAVLNVMEDRPIQYTYPLEMPLKDKVKAIATKIYRADGVNFSAAASKTLAELTEMGYGNLPVCIAKTQYSFSDNAKLLAAPTGFTMEVREVRLAAGAGFVVVICGNIMTMPGLPKKPAAVNIDVDADGKISGLF
;
A
#
# COMPACT_ATOMS: atom_id res chain seq x y z
N MET A 1 -9.68 1.41 -22.80
CA MET A 1 -9.75 1.14 -21.34
C MET A 1 -11.08 0.49 -21.00
N GLU A 2 -12.20 1.14 -21.29
CA GLU A 2 -13.56 0.58 -21.06
C GLU A 2 -13.74 -0.82 -21.65
N GLN A 3 -13.33 -1.04 -22.91
CA GLN A 3 -13.37 -2.37 -23.53
C GLN A 3 -12.55 -3.42 -22.76
N VAL A 4 -11.34 -3.06 -22.32
CA VAL A 4 -10.47 -3.97 -21.54
C VAL A 4 -11.13 -4.32 -20.20
N CYS A 5 -11.77 -3.35 -19.54
CA CYS A 5 -12.50 -3.61 -18.29
C CYS A 5 -13.72 -4.51 -18.54
N ALA A 6 -14.47 -4.27 -19.63
CA ALA A 6 -15.62 -5.09 -20.01
C ALA A 6 -15.23 -6.55 -20.32
N GLU A 7 -14.10 -6.77 -21.00
CA GLU A 7 -13.53 -8.11 -21.25
C GLU A 7 -13.15 -8.84 -19.96
N GLN A 8 -12.88 -8.10 -18.87
CA GLN A 8 -12.62 -8.65 -17.53
C GLN A 8 -13.88 -8.71 -16.65
N GLY A 9 -15.05 -8.32 -17.17
CA GLY A 9 -16.31 -8.28 -16.41
C GLY A 9 -16.36 -7.20 -15.33
N VAL A 10 -15.57 -6.13 -15.46
CA VAL A 10 -15.50 -5.03 -14.48
C VAL A 10 -16.13 -3.75 -15.07
N PRO A 11 -17.10 -3.11 -14.38
CA PRO A 11 -17.64 -1.82 -14.80
C PRO A 11 -16.57 -0.73 -14.82
N CYS A 12 -16.60 0.12 -15.85
CA CYS A 12 -15.67 1.24 -16.01
C CYS A 12 -16.46 2.49 -16.39
N VAL A 13 -16.22 3.59 -15.68
CA VAL A 13 -16.93 4.87 -15.86
C VAL A 13 -15.94 6.02 -15.75
N LEU A 14 -16.06 7.02 -16.62
CA LEU A 14 -15.28 8.25 -16.57
C LEU A 14 -15.69 9.10 -15.34
N SER A 15 -14.70 9.62 -14.62
CA SER A 15 -14.90 10.53 -13.50
C SER A 15 -14.33 11.91 -13.83
N GLU A 16 -15.18 12.93 -13.77
CA GLU A 16 -14.82 14.34 -14.04
C GLU A 16 -14.92 15.21 -12.78
N VAL A 17 -14.84 14.59 -11.58
CA VAL A 17 -15.07 15.26 -10.30
C VAL A 17 -14.14 16.44 -10.03
N PHE A 18 -12.95 16.44 -10.60
CA PHE A 18 -12.01 17.55 -10.47
C PHE A 18 -12.54 18.84 -11.11
N ALA A 19 -13.19 18.75 -12.28
CA ALA A 19 -13.69 19.91 -13.03
C ALA A 19 -15.17 20.21 -12.75
N LYS A 20 -15.97 19.17 -12.46
CA LYS A 20 -17.45 19.26 -12.35
C LYS A 20 -17.98 18.96 -10.95
N GLY A 21 -17.10 18.82 -9.95
CA GLY A 21 -17.49 18.46 -8.58
C GLY A 21 -18.33 17.19 -8.53
N GLY A 22 -19.36 17.18 -7.67
CA GLY A 22 -20.24 16.02 -7.50
C GLY A 22 -21.00 15.62 -8.76
N GLU A 23 -21.29 16.55 -9.67
CA GLU A 23 -21.99 16.25 -10.92
C GLU A 23 -21.17 15.31 -11.81
N GLY A 24 -19.86 15.56 -11.92
CA GLY A 24 -18.92 14.73 -12.68
C GLY A 24 -18.66 13.33 -12.09
N GLY A 25 -19.24 13.03 -10.92
CA GLY A 25 -19.11 11.74 -10.24
C GLY A 25 -20.39 10.91 -10.17
N LYS A 26 -21.53 11.42 -10.65
CA LYS A 26 -22.83 10.72 -10.54
C LYS A 26 -22.82 9.34 -11.16
N ALA A 27 -22.30 9.23 -12.38
CA ALA A 27 -22.23 7.94 -13.08
C ALA A 27 -21.32 6.93 -12.34
N LEU A 28 -20.22 7.39 -11.74
CA LEU A 28 -19.37 6.55 -10.90
C LEU A 28 -20.11 6.10 -9.63
N ALA A 29 -20.85 7.00 -8.98
CA ALA A 29 -21.63 6.68 -7.79
C ALA A 29 -22.72 5.64 -8.08
N GLU A 30 -23.44 5.77 -9.19
CA GLU A 30 -24.42 4.78 -9.64
C GLU A 30 -23.78 3.43 -9.94
N ALA A 31 -22.62 3.42 -10.62
CA ALA A 31 -21.88 2.18 -10.86
C ALA A 31 -21.43 1.49 -9.56
N VAL A 32 -21.00 2.26 -8.55
CA VAL A 32 -20.67 1.72 -7.22
C VAL A 32 -21.91 1.10 -6.57
N LEU A 33 -23.04 1.80 -6.54
CA LEU A 33 -24.30 1.28 -5.96
C LEU A 33 -24.74 -0.03 -6.64
N ASN A 34 -24.53 -0.15 -7.95
CA ASN A 34 -24.91 -1.35 -8.71
C ASN A 34 -24.02 -2.57 -8.42
N VAL A 35 -22.78 -2.37 -7.95
CA VAL A 35 -21.87 -3.47 -7.59
C VAL A 35 -21.81 -3.72 -6.08
N MET A 36 -22.51 -2.91 -5.28
CA MET A 36 -22.62 -3.14 -3.84
C MET A 36 -23.48 -4.38 -3.59
N GLU A 37 -22.83 -5.43 -3.10
CA GLU A 37 -23.45 -6.68 -2.70
C GLU A 37 -22.98 -7.05 -1.30
N ASP A 38 -23.84 -7.77 -0.55
CA ASP A 38 -23.44 -8.38 0.71
C ASP A 38 -22.62 -9.64 0.41
N ARG A 39 -21.30 -9.52 0.52
CA ARG A 39 -20.36 -10.63 0.28
C ARG A 39 -19.40 -10.78 1.44
N PRO A 40 -19.09 -12.02 1.85
CA PRO A 40 -18.11 -12.25 2.90
C PRO A 40 -16.73 -11.76 2.44
N ILE A 41 -16.06 -11.00 3.29
CA ILE A 41 -14.68 -10.58 3.06
C ILE A 41 -13.77 -11.80 3.14
N GLN A 42 -13.00 -12.05 2.08
CA GLN A 42 -11.96 -13.07 2.08
C GLN A 42 -10.61 -12.44 2.43
N TYR A 43 -10.09 -12.75 3.61
CA TYR A 43 -8.76 -12.30 4.03
C TYR A 43 -7.67 -13.08 3.30
N THR A 44 -6.56 -12.40 3.00
CA THR A 44 -5.39 -13.00 2.33
C THR A 44 -4.79 -14.15 3.14
N TYR A 45 -4.88 -14.07 4.48
CA TYR A 45 -4.37 -15.04 5.44
C TYR A 45 -5.16 -14.97 6.76
N PRO A 46 -5.22 -16.07 7.55
CA PRO A 46 -5.70 -16.07 8.93
C PRO A 46 -4.62 -15.58 9.91
N LEU A 47 -5.01 -15.08 11.09
CA LEU A 47 -4.08 -14.47 12.05
C LEU A 47 -3.17 -15.49 12.75
N GLU A 48 -3.56 -16.76 12.80
CA GLU A 48 -2.81 -17.85 13.42
C GLU A 48 -1.68 -18.36 12.51
N MET A 49 -1.66 -17.92 11.25
CA MET A 49 -0.62 -18.27 10.29
C MET A 49 0.76 -17.75 10.78
N PRO A 50 1.85 -18.52 10.63
CA PRO A 50 3.19 -18.06 10.98
C PRO A 50 3.54 -16.74 10.27
N LEU A 51 4.28 -15.84 10.95
CA LEU A 51 4.59 -14.51 10.41
C LEU A 51 5.25 -14.57 9.02
N LYS A 52 6.18 -15.50 8.78
CA LYS A 52 6.81 -15.69 7.46
C LYS A 52 5.80 -16.07 6.38
N ASP A 53 4.82 -16.91 6.72
CA ASP A 53 3.79 -17.36 5.80
C ASP A 53 2.76 -16.27 5.51
N LYS A 54 2.46 -15.41 6.49
CA LYS A 54 1.65 -14.19 6.25
C LYS A 54 2.31 -13.28 5.22
N VAL A 55 3.62 -13.04 5.35
CA VAL A 55 4.40 -12.26 4.38
C VAL A 55 4.39 -12.91 3.00
N LYS A 56 4.61 -14.23 2.95
CA LYS A 56 4.56 -15.00 1.69
C LYS A 56 3.18 -14.94 1.05
N ALA A 57 2.10 -15.04 1.83
CA ALA A 57 0.73 -14.96 1.32
C ALA A 57 0.43 -13.61 0.67
N ILE A 58 0.87 -12.49 1.25
CA ILE A 58 0.74 -11.17 0.62
C ILE A 58 1.59 -11.13 -0.67
N ALA A 59 2.85 -11.55 -0.60
CA ALA A 59 3.76 -11.48 -1.74
C ALA A 59 3.25 -12.28 -2.96
N THR A 60 2.74 -13.49 -2.75
CA THR A 60 2.29 -14.35 -3.85
C THR A 60 0.88 -13.98 -4.33
N LYS A 61 -0.06 -13.71 -3.42
CA LYS A 61 -1.47 -13.45 -3.78
C LYS A 61 -1.74 -12.02 -4.25
N ILE A 62 -1.06 -11.04 -3.66
CA ILE A 62 -1.29 -9.61 -3.96
C ILE A 62 -0.24 -9.08 -4.92
N TYR A 63 1.04 -9.37 -4.66
CA TYR A 63 2.14 -8.81 -5.46
C TYR A 63 2.54 -9.69 -6.64
N ARG A 64 2.08 -10.94 -6.71
CA ARG A 64 2.43 -11.90 -7.78
C ARG A 64 3.93 -12.26 -7.80
N ALA A 65 4.60 -12.17 -6.65
CA ALA A 65 5.95 -12.67 -6.48
C ALA A 65 5.95 -14.21 -6.53
N ASP A 66 7.03 -14.81 -7.05
CA ASP A 66 7.22 -16.26 -7.01
C ASP A 66 7.57 -16.75 -5.60
N GLY A 67 8.11 -15.86 -4.78
CA GLY A 67 8.54 -16.15 -3.42
C GLY A 67 9.01 -14.93 -2.65
N VAL A 68 9.53 -15.21 -1.45
CA VAL A 68 10.08 -14.20 -0.55
C VAL A 68 11.40 -14.71 0.01
N ASN A 69 12.43 -13.89 -0.09
CA ASN A 69 13.71 -14.10 0.57
C ASN A 69 13.77 -13.24 1.83
N PHE A 70 14.27 -13.82 2.92
CA PHE A 70 14.43 -13.12 4.19
C PHE A 70 15.90 -13.01 4.52
N SER A 71 16.36 -11.80 4.81
CA SER A 71 17.69 -11.60 5.41
C SER A 71 17.82 -12.39 6.71
N ALA A 72 19.05 -12.68 7.12
CA ALA A 72 19.31 -13.34 8.40
C ALA A 72 18.75 -12.53 9.58
N ALA A 73 18.88 -11.21 9.54
CA ALA A 73 18.36 -10.30 10.56
C ALA A 73 16.82 -10.32 10.63
N ALA A 74 16.15 -10.27 9.47
CA ALA A 74 14.69 -10.37 9.39
C ALA A 74 14.19 -11.73 9.90
N SER A 75 14.85 -12.82 9.47
CA SER A 75 14.50 -14.17 9.92
C SER A 75 14.63 -14.33 11.44
N LYS A 76 15.71 -13.81 12.03
CA LYS A 76 15.94 -13.82 13.47
C LYS A 76 14.85 -13.04 14.21
N THR A 77 14.58 -11.82 13.76
CA THR A 77 13.57 -10.94 14.40
C THR A 77 12.18 -11.57 14.34
N LEU A 78 11.78 -12.18 13.22
CA LEU A 78 10.47 -12.86 13.11
C LEU A 78 10.34 -14.04 14.08
N ALA A 79 11.42 -14.79 14.31
CA ALA A 79 11.43 -15.86 15.30
C ALA A 79 11.27 -15.31 16.72
N GLU A 80 12.07 -14.30 17.09
CA GLU A 80 12.01 -13.63 18.40
C GLU A 80 10.60 -13.07 18.66
N LEU A 81 9.98 -12.41 17.68
CA LEU A 81 8.61 -11.88 17.82
C LEU A 81 7.57 -12.99 18.04
N THR A 82 7.77 -14.16 17.43
CA THR A 82 6.90 -15.31 17.66
C THR A 82 7.05 -15.83 19.08
N GLU A 83 8.28 -15.97 19.57
CA GLU A 83 8.59 -16.41 20.95
C GLU A 83 8.05 -15.43 22.01
N MET A 84 8.06 -14.13 21.71
CA MET A 84 7.52 -13.09 22.58
C MET A 84 5.98 -13.02 22.59
N GLY A 85 5.29 -13.88 21.83
CA GLY A 85 3.82 -13.93 21.77
C GLY A 85 3.19 -13.00 20.73
N TYR A 86 3.97 -12.36 19.86
CA TYR A 86 3.47 -11.49 18.79
C TYR A 86 3.22 -12.22 17.46
N GLY A 87 3.35 -13.55 17.43
CA GLY A 87 3.20 -14.36 16.21
C GLY A 87 1.85 -14.23 15.52
N ASN A 88 0.79 -13.94 16.28
CA ASN A 88 -0.57 -13.82 15.76
C ASN A 88 -0.92 -12.41 15.25
N LEU A 89 -0.02 -11.44 15.38
CA LEU A 89 -0.25 -10.11 14.84
C LEU A 89 -0.30 -10.12 13.30
N PRO A 90 -1.11 -9.24 12.66
CA PRO A 90 -1.04 -9.01 11.23
C PRO A 90 0.31 -8.40 10.81
N VAL A 91 0.62 -8.51 9.53
CA VAL A 91 1.84 -7.95 8.95
C VAL A 91 1.54 -6.76 8.03
N CYS A 92 2.38 -5.73 8.11
CA CYS A 92 2.34 -4.55 7.26
C CYS A 92 3.60 -4.52 6.38
N ILE A 93 3.45 -4.72 5.07
CA ILE A 93 4.58 -4.74 4.15
C ILE A 93 4.91 -3.32 3.72
N ALA A 94 6.13 -2.91 4.02
CA ALA A 94 6.67 -1.61 3.74
C ALA A 94 7.67 -1.77 2.55
N LYS A 95 7.20 -1.38 1.36
CA LYS A 95 7.93 -1.49 0.08
C LYS A 95 7.63 -0.28 -0.80
N THR A 96 8.30 -0.17 -1.94
CA THR A 96 8.00 0.86 -2.95
C THR A 96 6.55 0.78 -3.44
N GLN A 97 5.89 1.92 -3.58
CA GLN A 97 4.54 2.04 -4.11
C GLN A 97 4.47 2.03 -5.65
N TYR A 98 5.61 2.16 -6.33
CA TYR A 98 5.68 2.33 -7.79
C TYR A 98 5.61 1.03 -8.60
N SER A 99 5.64 -0.12 -7.92
CA SER A 99 5.72 -1.45 -8.54
C SER A 99 4.96 -2.46 -7.69
N PHE A 100 4.54 -3.61 -8.24
CA PHE A 100 4.13 -4.75 -7.42
C PHE A 100 5.33 -5.41 -6.72
N SER A 101 6.51 -5.40 -7.33
CA SER A 101 7.74 -5.86 -6.70
C SER A 101 8.29 -4.85 -5.68
N ASP A 102 9.42 -5.19 -5.08
CA ASP A 102 10.23 -4.29 -4.23
C ASP A 102 11.16 -3.37 -5.05
N ASN A 103 11.18 -3.51 -6.38
CA ASN A 103 11.96 -2.67 -7.30
C ASN A 103 11.05 -1.66 -8.01
N ALA A 104 11.24 -0.38 -7.72
CA ALA A 104 10.42 0.73 -8.25
C ALA A 104 10.49 0.89 -9.78
N LYS A 105 11.49 0.30 -10.44
CA LYS A 105 11.65 0.37 -11.91
C LYS A 105 10.84 -0.68 -12.66
N LEU A 106 10.33 -1.72 -11.98
CA LEU A 106 9.52 -2.77 -12.60
C LEU A 106 8.05 -2.34 -12.64
N LEU A 107 7.67 -1.61 -13.68
CA LEU A 107 6.33 -1.03 -13.83
C LEU A 107 5.29 -2.07 -14.30
N ALA A 108 4.02 -1.66 -14.27
CA ALA A 108 2.86 -2.46 -14.67
C ALA A 108 2.72 -3.75 -13.84
N ALA A 109 2.72 -4.93 -14.46
CA ALA A 109 2.45 -6.21 -13.81
C ALA A 109 3.64 -7.18 -13.98
N PRO A 110 4.75 -6.99 -13.24
CA PRO A 110 5.92 -7.85 -13.35
C PRO A 110 5.62 -9.28 -12.87
N THR A 111 6.36 -10.25 -13.41
CA THR A 111 6.31 -11.67 -13.06
C THR A 111 7.74 -12.20 -12.92
N GLY A 112 7.93 -13.39 -12.33
CA GLY A 112 9.27 -13.99 -12.27
C GLY A 112 10.19 -13.35 -11.23
N PHE A 113 9.64 -12.67 -10.22
CA PHE A 113 10.42 -11.92 -9.23
C PHE A 113 10.24 -12.50 -7.83
N THR A 114 11.30 -12.40 -7.02
CA THR A 114 11.30 -12.74 -5.60
C THR A 114 11.38 -11.45 -4.80
N MET A 115 10.53 -11.32 -3.78
CA MET A 115 10.53 -10.16 -2.89
C MET A 115 11.59 -10.33 -1.80
N GLU A 116 12.44 -9.34 -1.59
CA GLU A 116 13.48 -9.35 -0.57
C GLU A 116 12.98 -8.66 0.71
N VAL A 117 13.13 -9.30 1.87
CA VAL A 117 12.83 -8.74 3.18
C VAL A 117 14.14 -8.49 3.93
N ARG A 118 14.41 -7.23 4.23
CA ARG A 118 15.67 -6.79 4.84
C ARG A 118 15.61 -6.67 6.35
N GLU A 119 14.53 -6.08 6.85
CA GLU A 119 14.35 -5.74 8.26
C GLU A 119 12.90 -5.99 8.67
N VAL A 120 12.68 -6.26 9.95
CA VAL A 120 11.35 -6.39 10.55
C VAL A 120 11.30 -5.55 11.82
N ARG A 121 10.21 -4.85 12.06
CA ARG A 121 9.98 -4.03 13.27
C ARG A 121 8.64 -4.39 13.90
N LEU A 122 8.57 -4.29 15.22
CA LEU A 122 7.31 -4.45 15.96
C LEU A 122 6.67 -3.10 16.23
N ALA A 123 5.41 -2.94 15.86
CA ALA A 123 4.56 -1.82 16.27
C ALA A 123 3.55 -2.30 17.31
N ALA A 124 4.03 -2.60 18.53
CA ALA A 124 3.24 -3.29 19.56
C ALA A 124 1.94 -2.55 19.93
N GLY A 125 2.02 -1.23 20.10
CA GLY A 125 0.84 -0.41 20.43
C GLY A 125 -0.21 -0.36 19.31
N ALA A 126 0.23 -0.44 18.06
CA ALA A 126 -0.68 -0.46 16.91
C ALA A 126 -1.16 -1.89 16.54
N GLY A 127 -0.53 -2.92 17.10
CA GLY A 127 -0.93 -4.31 16.93
C GLY A 127 -0.52 -4.93 15.59
N PHE A 128 0.65 -4.60 15.04
CA PHE A 128 1.17 -5.27 13.83
C PHE A 128 2.69 -5.35 13.75
N VAL A 129 3.17 -6.22 12.87
CA VAL A 129 4.59 -6.39 12.51
C VAL A 129 4.88 -5.72 11.18
N VAL A 130 5.85 -4.79 11.15
CA VAL A 130 6.26 -4.08 9.94
C VAL A 130 7.39 -4.84 9.26
N VAL A 131 7.24 -5.12 7.96
CA VAL A 131 8.18 -5.90 7.15
C VAL A 131 8.76 -5.00 6.07
N ILE A 132 10.07 -4.78 6.10
CA ILE A 132 10.74 -3.75 5.29
C ILE A 132 11.53 -4.42 4.16
N CYS A 133 11.16 -4.14 2.91
CA CYS A 133 11.80 -4.74 1.73
C CYS A 133 12.96 -3.92 1.14
N GLY A 134 12.99 -2.61 1.41
CA GLY A 134 14.00 -1.70 0.87
C GLY A 134 14.26 -0.51 1.79
N ASN A 135 14.97 0.49 1.28
CA ASN A 135 15.15 1.73 2.03
C ASN A 135 13.85 2.53 2.00
N ILE A 136 13.22 2.67 3.17
CA ILE A 136 11.99 3.43 3.33
C ILE A 136 12.35 4.80 3.90
N MET A 137 11.91 5.85 3.20
CA MET A 137 12.01 7.22 3.67
C MET A 137 11.00 7.44 4.80
N THR A 138 11.49 7.45 6.04
CA THR A 138 10.68 7.78 7.23
C THR A 138 10.73 9.25 7.59
N MET A 139 11.66 10.00 7.01
CA MET A 139 11.84 11.43 7.21
C MET A 139 12.08 12.11 5.85
N PRO A 140 11.02 12.58 5.17
CA PRO A 140 11.18 13.31 3.92
C PRO A 140 11.90 14.64 4.18
N GLY A 141 12.88 14.97 3.34
CA GLY A 141 13.57 16.26 3.37
C GLY A 141 12.81 17.34 2.59
N LEU A 142 13.24 18.59 2.77
CA LEU A 142 12.72 19.71 1.97
C LEU A 142 13.30 19.69 0.54
N PRO A 143 12.52 20.12 -0.47
CA PRO A 143 13.05 20.30 -1.82
C PRO A 143 13.94 21.54 -1.91
N LYS A 144 14.69 21.69 -3.02
CA LYS A 144 15.61 22.82 -3.26
C LYS A 144 14.95 24.20 -3.07
N LYS A 145 13.66 24.32 -3.42
CA LYS A 145 12.83 25.50 -3.16
C LYS A 145 11.60 25.04 -2.35
N PRO A 146 11.63 25.15 -1.01
CA PRO A 146 10.50 24.79 -0.16
C PRO A 146 9.28 25.67 -0.43
N ALA A 147 8.07 25.14 -0.36
CA ALA A 147 6.84 25.95 -0.46
C ALA A 147 6.81 27.08 0.60
N ALA A 148 7.43 26.85 1.75
CA ALA A 148 7.55 27.81 2.86
C ALA A 148 8.09 29.19 2.46
N VAL A 149 8.92 29.30 1.41
CA VAL A 149 9.45 30.60 0.96
C VAL A 149 8.39 31.48 0.28
N ASN A 150 7.26 30.89 -0.13
CA ASN A 150 6.14 31.57 -0.77
C ASN A 150 4.93 31.72 0.18
N ILE A 151 5.00 31.20 1.40
CA ILE A 151 3.91 31.30 2.37
C ILE A 151 3.96 32.68 3.01
N ASP A 152 2.84 33.39 2.99
CA ASP A 152 2.70 34.70 3.61
C ASP A 152 1.26 34.95 4.09
N VAL A 153 1.08 35.91 4.99
CA VAL A 153 -0.20 36.36 5.52
C VAL A 153 -0.29 37.87 5.36
N ASP A 154 -1.25 38.34 4.58
CA ASP A 154 -1.44 39.78 4.40
C ASP A 154 -2.09 40.46 5.62
N ALA A 155 -2.22 41.79 5.58
CA ALA A 155 -2.76 42.58 6.68
C ALA A 155 -4.23 42.26 7.01
N ASP A 156 -4.97 41.64 6.08
CA ASP A 156 -6.36 41.21 6.26
C ASP A 156 -6.45 39.77 6.80
N GLY A 157 -5.30 39.14 7.07
CA GLY A 157 -5.22 37.76 7.55
C GLY A 157 -5.38 36.71 6.45
N LYS A 158 -5.29 37.10 5.17
CA LYS A 158 -5.41 36.15 4.05
C LYS A 158 -4.06 35.47 3.80
N ILE A 159 -4.09 34.13 3.79
CA ILE A 159 -2.93 33.29 3.58
C ILE A 159 -2.71 33.05 2.07
N SER A 160 -1.46 33.13 1.62
CA SER A 160 -1.03 32.78 0.25
C SER A 160 0.05 31.70 0.25
N GLY A 161 0.19 30.96 -0.86
CA GLY A 161 1.27 29.99 -1.06
C GLY A 161 1.14 28.65 -0.32
N LEU A 162 -0.01 28.38 0.32
CA LEU A 162 -0.26 27.16 1.10
C LEU A 162 -0.78 25.98 0.26
N PHE A 163 -1.50 26.26 -0.83
CA PHE A 163 -2.06 25.30 -1.78
C PHE A 163 -1.96 25.83 -3.21
#